data_AF-A0A938SNX5-F1
#
_entry.id   AF-A0A938SNX5-F1
#
_cell.length_a   1.000
_cell.length_b   1.000
_cell.length_c   1.000
_cell.angle_alpha   90.00
_cell.angle_beta   90.00
_cell.angle_gamma   90.00
#
_symmetry.space_group_name_H-M   'P 1'
#
loop_
_entity.id
_entity.type
_entity.pdbx_description
1 polymer ?
#
loop_
_entity_poly.entity_id
_entity_poly.type
_entity_poly.pdbx_seq_one_letter_code
_entity_poly.pdbx_strand_id
1 'polypeptide(L)'
;MNARDAGCDVVVVGAGPAGLAAAWEAARHGARVALLESSPWLGGQIWKDTPEHPVRGWGRKWIRRVEASHVVVYRQASVVAAPEPHVLLAETPDGALAL
;
A
#
# COMPACT_ATOMS: atom_id res chain seq x y z
N MET A 1 2.31 12.88 -20.01
CA MET A 1 2.22 11.43 -19.69
C MET A 1 0.85 11.21 -19.06
N ASN A 2 0.02 10.31 -19.58
CA ASN A 2 -1.31 10.06 -19.01
C ASN A 2 -1.15 9.14 -17.79
N ALA A 3 -1.43 9.65 -16.59
CA ALA A 3 -1.49 8.83 -15.38
C ALA A 3 -2.73 7.93 -15.43
N ARG A 4 -2.60 6.68 -14.98
CA ARG A 4 -3.75 5.79 -14.82
C ARG A 4 -4.50 6.17 -13.54
N ASP A 5 -5.82 6.09 -13.52
CA ASP A 5 -6.63 6.32 -12.33
C ASP A 5 -6.92 4.98 -11.63
N ALA A 6 -6.61 4.88 -10.33
CA ALA A 6 -6.83 3.69 -9.52
C ALA A 6 -8.26 3.59 -8.95
N GLY A 7 -9.00 4.70 -8.86
CA GLY A 7 -10.36 4.75 -8.33
C GLY A 7 -10.51 4.12 -6.94
N CYS A 8 -10.05 4.81 -5.89
CA CYS A 8 -10.12 4.33 -4.52
C CYS A 8 -10.88 5.30 -3.59
N ASP A 9 -11.29 4.83 -2.41
CA ASP A 9 -11.90 5.66 -1.37
C ASP A 9 -10.86 6.07 -0.32
N VAL A 10 -9.82 5.24 -0.12
CA VAL A 10 -8.75 5.44 0.85
C VAL A 10 -7.40 5.08 0.24
N VAL A 11 -6.45 6.00 0.35
CA VAL A 11 -5.03 5.78 0.05
C VAL A 11 -4.25 5.65 1.35
N VAL A 12 -3.50 4.56 1.50
CA VAL A 12 -2.56 4.37 2.60
C VAL A 12 -1.14 4.40 2.05
N VAL A 13 -0.31 5.30 2.57
CA VAL A 13 1.09 5.45 2.15
C VAL A 13 2.01 4.84 3.21
N GLY A 14 2.75 3.81 2.82
CA GLY A 14 3.66 3.01 3.64
C GLY A 14 3.01 1.72 4.16
N ALA A 15 3.63 0.58 3.90
CA ALA A 15 3.17 -0.75 4.34
C ALA A 15 3.87 -1.23 5.63
N GLY A 16 4.19 -0.33 6.55
CA GLY A 16 4.60 -0.67 7.91
C GLY A 16 3.46 -1.20 8.78
N PRO A 17 3.68 -1.50 10.07
CA PRO A 17 2.64 -2.01 10.96
C PRO A 17 1.37 -1.15 11.00
N ALA A 18 1.54 0.18 11.09
CA ALA A 18 0.42 1.12 11.10
C ALA A 18 -0.36 1.13 9.77
N GLY A 19 0.35 1.14 8.64
CA GLY A 19 -0.27 1.14 7.32
C GLY A 19 -0.99 -0.16 7.00
N LEU A 20 -0.41 -1.31 7.36
CA LEU A 20 -1.08 -2.61 7.21
C LEU A 20 -2.35 -2.69 8.06
N ALA A 21 -2.32 -2.17 9.29
CA ALA A 21 -3.50 -2.13 10.15
C ALA A 21 -4.59 -1.19 9.59
N ALA A 22 -4.19 0.01 9.15
CA ALA A 22 -5.10 0.99 8.56
C ALA A 22 -5.76 0.47 7.28
N ALA A 23 -4.96 -0.09 6.36
CA ALA A 23 -5.46 -0.64 5.10
C ALA A 23 -6.42 -1.81 5.34
N TRP A 24 -6.06 -2.72 6.25
CA TRP A 24 -6.91 -3.84 6.63
C TRP A 24 -8.25 -3.37 7.22
N GLU A 25 -8.25 -2.47 8.20
CA GLU A 25 -9.50 -2.04 8.84
C GLU A 25 -10.38 -1.25 7.86
N ALA A 26 -9.81 -0.34 7.06
CA ALA A 26 -10.57 0.38 6.04
C ALA A 26 -11.24 -0.58 5.03
N ALA A 27 -10.48 -1.57 4.53
CA ALA A 27 -11.02 -2.59 3.65
C ALA A 27 -12.09 -3.45 4.35
N ARG A 28 -11.87 -3.86 5.61
CA ARG A 28 -12.84 -4.64 6.38
C ARG A 28 -14.18 -3.90 6.57
N HIS A 29 -14.16 -2.57 6.53
CA HIS A 29 -15.34 -1.71 6.56
C HIS A 29 -15.92 -1.38 5.16
N GLY A 30 -15.41 -2.01 4.09
CA GLY A 30 -15.97 -1.94 2.74
C GLY A 30 -15.36 -0.89 1.83
N ALA A 31 -14.36 -0.12 2.28
CA ALA A 31 -13.70 0.87 1.44
C ALA A 31 -12.86 0.19 0.33
N ARG A 32 -12.75 0.84 -0.83
CA ARG A 32 -11.74 0.53 -1.85
C ARG A 32 -10.42 1.15 -1.41
N VAL A 33 -9.43 0.31 -1.11
CA VAL A 33 -8.17 0.76 -0.52
C VAL A 33 -7.01 0.51 -1.46
N ALA A 34 -6.22 1.56 -1.70
CA ALA A 34 -4.90 1.46 -2.31
C ALA A 34 -3.82 1.60 -1.24
N LEU A 35 -2.92 0.62 -1.13
CA LEU A 35 -1.76 0.64 -0.24
C LEU A 35 -0.48 0.79 -1.05
N LEU A 36 0.25 1.88 -0.85
CA LEU A 36 1.50 2.17 -1.52
C LEU A 36 2.69 1.87 -0.60
N GLU A 37 3.70 1.20 -1.11
CA GLU A 37 4.95 0.91 -0.41
C GLU A 37 6.14 1.17 -1.34
N SER A 38 7.12 1.94 -0.89
CA SER A 38 8.27 2.31 -1.74
C SER A 38 9.29 1.18 -1.88
N SER A 39 9.27 0.18 -1.00
CA SER A 39 10.10 -1.02 -1.09
C SER A 39 9.41 -2.18 -1.83
N PRO A 40 10.16 -3.21 -2.26
CA PRO A 40 9.59 -4.46 -2.79
C PRO A 40 8.87 -5.33 -1.74
N TRP A 41 9.08 -5.04 -0.46
CA TRP A 41 8.65 -5.85 0.68
C TRP A 41 7.69 -5.08 1.59
N LEU A 42 6.68 -5.77 2.10
CA LEU A 42 5.75 -5.24 3.09
C LEU A 42 6.31 -5.37 4.51
N GLY A 43 5.67 -4.65 5.43
CA GLY A 43 5.95 -4.65 6.87
C GLY A 43 6.93 -3.56 7.33
N GLY A 44 7.37 -2.68 6.43
CA GLY A 44 8.16 -1.48 6.74
C GLY A 44 9.48 -1.80 7.44
N GLN A 45 9.92 -0.94 8.36
CA GLN A 45 11.19 -1.13 9.06
C GLN A 45 11.13 -2.17 10.20
N ILE A 46 9.93 -2.49 10.70
CA ILE A 46 9.74 -3.36 11.88
C ILE A 46 9.53 -4.82 11.46
N TRP A 47 8.79 -5.05 10.38
CA TRP A 47 8.48 -6.38 9.85
C TRP A 47 8.95 -6.48 8.41
N LYS A 48 10.21 -6.15 8.13
CA LYS A 48 10.72 -6.17 6.76
C LYS A 48 10.77 -7.62 6.24
N ASP A 49 9.80 -8.01 5.42
CA ASP A 49 9.64 -9.40 4.94
C ASP A 49 10.52 -9.67 3.72
N THR A 50 11.83 -9.76 3.94
CA THR A 50 12.79 -10.08 2.88
C THR A 50 13.02 -11.59 2.77
N PRO A 51 13.48 -12.10 1.61
CA PRO A 51 13.81 -13.52 1.45
C PRO A 51 14.81 -14.04 2.49
N GLU A 52 15.77 -13.21 2.90
CA GLU A 52 16.80 -13.54 3.89
C GLU A 52 16.25 -13.50 5.32
N HIS A 53 15.26 -12.65 5.59
CA HIS A 53 14.68 -12.42 6.91
C HIS A 53 13.15 -12.44 6.85
N PRO A 54 12.54 -13.62 6.64
CA PRO A 54 11.10 -13.72 6.53
C PRO A 54 10.42 -13.38 7.85
N VAL A 55 9.37 -12.58 7.79
CA VAL A 55 8.57 -12.21 8.94
C VAL A 55 7.79 -13.42 9.45
N ARG A 56 7.79 -13.59 10.78
CA ARG A 56 7.06 -14.66 11.48
C ARG A 56 6.07 -14.08 12.49
N GLY A 57 5.19 -14.94 12.99
CA GLY A 57 4.25 -14.60 14.05
C GLY A 57 3.30 -13.45 13.68
N TRP A 58 3.23 -12.44 14.54
CA TRP A 58 2.23 -11.36 14.43
C TRP A 58 2.40 -10.50 13.18
N GLY A 59 3.63 -10.18 12.77
CA GLY A 59 3.85 -9.39 11.56
C GLY A 59 3.31 -10.10 10.32
N ARG A 60 3.56 -11.40 10.19
CA ARG A 60 3.09 -12.20 9.05
C ARG A 60 1.58 -12.32 9.03
N LYS A 61 0.95 -12.37 10.20
CA LYS A 61 -0.52 -12.37 10.32
C LYS A 61 -1.12 -11.10 9.72
N TRP A 62 -0.53 -9.94 9.96
CA TRP A 62 -1.01 -8.66 9.40
C TRP A 62 -0.76 -8.55 7.90
N ILE A 63 0.42 -8.94 7.43
CA ILE A 63 0.71 -8.99 5.99
C ILE A 63 -0.31 -9.89 5.28
N ARG A 64 -0.56 -11.10 5.79
CA ARG A 64 -1.55 -12.03 5.23
C ARG A 64 -2.97 -11.48 5.23
N ARG A 65 -3.36 -10.70 6.24
CA ARG A 65 -4.69 -10.07 6.27
C ARG A 65 -4.89 -9.13 5.09
N VAL A 66 -3.90 -8.31 4.79
CA VAL A 66 -3.93 -7.40 3.64
C VAL A 66 -3.84 -8.19 2.33
N GLU A 67 -2.94 -9.17 2.23
CA GLU A 67 -2.82 -10.00 1.01
C GLU A 67 -4.08 -10.82 0.70
N ALA A 68 -4.85 -11.22 1.72
CA ALA A 68 -6.09 -11.98 1.57
C ALA A 68 -7.35 -11.09 1.49
N SER A 69 -7.21 -9.77 1.52
CA SER A 69 -8.33 -8.83 1.37
C SER A 69 -8.43 -8.30 -0.05
N HIS A 70 -9.34 -7.36 -0.27
CA HIS A 70 -9.46 -6.62 -1.54
C HIS A 70 -8.62 -5.33 -1.59
N VAL A 71 -7.64 -5.17 -0.68
CA VAL A 71 -6.68 -4.04 -0.75
C VAL A 71 -5.81 -4.22 -1.99
N VAL A 72 -5.72 -3.18 -2.82
CA VAL A 72 -4.79 -3.15 -3.95
C VAL A 72 -3.44 -2.65 -3.44
N VAL A 73 -2.41 -3.49 -3.55
CA VAL A 73 -1.06 -3.18 -3.05
C VAL A 73 -0.14 -2.79 -4.20
N TYR A 74 0.35 -1.55 -4.18
CA TYR A 74 1.36 -1.04 -5.08
C TYR A 74 2.72 -1.05 -4.39
N ARG A 75 3.58 -1.99 -4.78
CA ARG A 75 4.95 -2.07 -4.30
C ARG A 75 5.87 -1.24 -5.17
N GLN A 76 6.99 -0.81 -4.61
CA GLN A 76 7.89 0.15 -5.25
C GLN A 76 7.17 1.40 -5.75
N ALA A 77 6.15 1.84 -5.00
CA ALA A 77 5.32 2.98 -5.31
C ALA A 77 5.60 4.14 -4.35
N SER A 78 5.81 5.33 -4.90
CA SER A 78 6.08 6.54 -4.13
C SER A 78 5.14 7.67 -4.54
N VAL A 79 4.49 8.32 -3.58
CA VAL A 79 3.75 9.56 -3.82
C VAL A 79 4.76 10.67 -4.08
N VAL A 80 4.59 11.38 -5.20
CA VAL A 80 5.50 12.43 -5.66
C VAL A 80 4.87 13.81 -5.63
N ALA A 81 3.54 13.92 -5.71
CA ALA A 81 2.83 15.19 -5.67
C ALA A 81 1.36 15.03 -5.26
N ALA A 82 0.74 16.14 -4.87
CA ALA A 82 -0.70 16.29 -4.69
C ALA A 82 -1.14 17.55 -5.49
N PRO A 83 -1.34 17.42 -6.82
CA PRO A 83 -1.53 18.58 -7.69
C PRO A 83 -2.88 19.26 -7.50
N GLU A 84 -3.89 18.52 -7.03
CA GLU A 84 -5.27 18.97 -6.85
C GLU A 84 -5.83 18.41 -5.53
N PRO A 85 -6.88 19.03 -4.96
CA PRO A 85 -7.60 18.44 -3.84
C PRO A 85 -8.08 17.04 -4.18
N HIS A 86 -7.85 16.10 -3.26
CA HIS A 86 -8.26 14.69 -3.40
C HIS A 86 -7.56 13.91 -4.52
N VAL A 87 -6.46 14.42 -5.08
CA VAL A 87 -5.66 13.69 -6.07
C VAL A 87 -4.24 13.54 -5.56
N LEU A 88 -3.77 12.29 -5.44
CA LEU A 88 -2.36 11.96 -5.22
C LEU A 88 -1.76 11.44 -6.52
N LEU A 89 -0.59 11.97 -6.90
CA LEU A 89 0.22 11.44 -7.98
C LEU A 89 1.32 10.56 -7.39
N ALA A 90 1.37 9.30 -7.82
CA ALA A 90 2.40 8.34 -7.46
C ALA A 90 3.16 7.84 -8.69
N GLU A 91 4.44 7.55 -8.50
CA GLU A 91 5.24 6.77 -9.43
C GLU A 91 5.21 5.31 -8.99
N THR A 92 5.02 4.39 -9.95
CA THR A 92 5.05 2.94 -9.76
C THR A 92 5.94 2.31 -10.83
N PRO A 93 6.34 1.03 -10.70
CA PRO A 93 7.09 0.33 -11.75
C PRO A 93 6.39 0.32 -13.11
N ASP A 94 5.05 0.38 -13.12
CA ASP A 94 4.24 0.37 -14.34
C ASP A 94 3.99 1.78 -14.90
N GLY A 95 4.54 2.82 -14.27
CA GLY A 95 4.40 4.23 -14.65
C GLY A 95 3.60 5.06 -13.64
N ALA A 96 3.15 6.24 -14.08
CA ALA A 96 2.42 7.20 -13.25
C ALA A 96 1.00 6.73 -12.90
N LEU A 97 0.62 6.94 -11.65
CA LEU A 97 -0.66 6.54 -11.06
C LEU A 97 -1.29 7.74 -10.35
N ALA A 98 -2.53 8.06 -10.69
CA ALA A 98 -3.39 8.98 -9.97
C ALA A 98 -4.32 8.18 -9.03
N LEU A 99 -4.46 8.66 -7.80
CA LEU A 99 -5.21 8.02 -6.71
C LEU A 99 -6.13 9.03 -6.03
#